data_AF-A0AAC8TEY1-F1
#
_entry.id   AF-A0AAC8TEY1-F1
#
_cell.length_a   1.000
_cell.length_b   1.000
_cell.length_c   1.000
_cell.angle_alpha   90.00
_cell.angle_beta   90.00
_cell.angle_gamma   90.00
#
_symmetry.space_group_name_H-M   'P 1'
#
loop_
_entity.id
_entity.type
_entity.pdbx_description
1 polymer ?
#
loop_
_entity_poly.entity_id
_entity_poly.type
_entity_poly.pdbx_seq_one_letter_code
_entity_poly.pdbx_strand_id
1 'polypeptide(L)'
;MNRKHGGQEGSVPALRAALRAQLESWPREWLLDFAVERLLVDPELRRVLAAGQRAPAAADAALSQRLRRAIDEAVGVRYVDWREVASYIARLERLLGDIRSFAEGYPVEGVAVLRYFVKALPRVFDHIADEDELALFCSQLARVALGLAARVAGAARAVAEELLAAWLADEHGRFSEVPELLVEAELPADVRREVAAAAEALALQVARTDSHKSRELSSLAARLR
;
A
#
# COMPACT_ATOMS: atom_id res chain seq x y z
N MET A 1 36.02 12.97 56.49
CA MET A 1 35.72 13.78 55.28
C MET A 1 35.67 12.87 54.07
N ASN A 2 34.74 13.16 53.16
CA ASN A 2 34.62 12.67 51.78
C ASN A 2 33.93 11.30 51.54
N ARG A 3 32.59 11.33 51.63
CA ARG A 3 31.74 10.48 50.77
C ARG A 3 31.72 11.09 49.37
N LYS A 4 32.31 10.40 48.39
CA LYS A 4 32.09 10.66 46.96
C LYS A 4 30.72 10.08 46.58
N HIS A 5 29.74 10.93 46.28
CA HIS A 5 28.57 10.53 45.51
C HIS A 5 28.96 10.49 44.04
N GLY A 6 29.11 9.28 43.50
CA GLY A 6 29.18 9.05 42.06
C GLY A 6 27.78 9.17 41.48
N GLY A 7 27.47 10.33 40.91
CA GLY A 7 26.30 10.49 40.05
C GLY A 7 26.50 9.68 38.78
N GLN A 8 25.75 8.57 38.65
CA GLN A 8 25.57 7.90 37.37
C GLN A 8 24.65 8.76 36.52
N GLU A 9 25.23 9.65 35.72
CA GLU A 9 24.55 10.25 34.57
C GLU A 9 24.31 9.14 33.55
N GLY A 10 23.13 8.53 33.62
CA GLY A 10 22.66 7.62 32.58
C GLY A 10 22.57 8.40 31.27
N SER A 11 23.44 8.06 30.31
CA SER A 11 23.49 8.73 29.01
C SER A 11 22.09 8.79 28.38
N VAL A 12 21.71 9.95 27.82
CA VAL A 12 20.43 10.18 27.14
C VAL A 12 20.02 9.04 26.17
N PRO A 13 20.95 8.40 25.42
CA PRO A 13 20.62 7.23 24.60
C PRO A 13 20.12 6.01 25.39
N ALA A 14 20.68 5.72 26.56
CA ALA A 14 20.29 4.59 27.40
C ALA A 14 18.89 4.80 28.01
N LEU A 15 18.61 6.03 28.45
CA LEU A 15 17.29 6.42 28.95
C LEU A 15 16.22 6.31 27.86
N ARG A 16 16.54 6.73 26.64
CA ARG A 16 15.64 6.63 25.48
C ARG A 16 15.33 5.18 25.13
N ALA A 17 16.33 4.30 25.11
CA ALA A 17 16.14 2.89 24.83
C ALA A 17 15.26 2.20 25.89
N ALA A 18 15.49 2.50 27.17
CA ALA A 18 14.68 1.97 28.27
C ALA A 18 13.21 2.43 28.19
N LEU A 19 12.98 3.72 27.95
CA LEU A 19 11.63 4.27 27.78
C LEU A 19 10.90 3.65 26.57
N ARG A 20 11.61 3.43 25.47
CA ARG A 20 11.04 2.79 24.27
C ARG A 20 10.59 1.36 24.56
N ALA A 21 11.46 0.54 25.15
CA ALA A 21 11.12 -0.84 25.49
C ALA A 21 9.92 -0.92 26.45
N GLN A 22 9.83 0.02 27.40
CA GLN A 22 8.71 0.10 28.33
C GLN A 22 7.39 0.50 27.66
N LEU A 23 7.42 1.43 26.70
CA LEU A 23 6.23 1.82 25.95
C LEU A 23 5.78 0.71 24.98
N GLU A 24 6.72 0.01 24.35
CA GLU A 24 6.41 -1.11 23.42
C GLU A 24 5.74 -2.29 24.13
N SER A 25 5.89 -2.42 25.45
CA SER A 25 5.21 -3.46 26.23
C SER A 25 3.78 -3.09 26.64
N TRP A 26 3.30 -1.88 26.33
CA TRP A 26 1.95 -1.43 26.69
C TRP A 26 0.92 -1.79 25.60
N PRO A 27 -0.33 -2.10 25.97
CA PRO A 27 -1.43 -2.21 25.01
C PRO A 27 -1.61 -0.90 24.24
N ARG A 28 -1.98 -1.01 22.96
CA ARG A 28 -2.08 0.14 22.06
C ARG A 28 -3.12 1.16 22.53
N GLU A 29 -4.25 0.72 23.10
CA GLU A 29 -5.27 1.63 23.61
C GLU A 29 -4.71 2.49 24.74
N TRP A 30 -3.94 1.88 25.63
CA TRP A 30 -3.29 2.56 26.76
C TRP A 30 -2.24 3.58 26.33
N LEU A 31 -1.46 3.27 25.28
CA LEU A 31 -0.52 4.23 24.70
C LEU A 31 -1.23 5.45 24.11
N LEU A 32 -2.37 5.23 23.45
CA LEU A 32 -3.16 6.30 22.85
C LEU A 32 -3.78 7.18 23.92
N ASP A 33 -4.40 6.59 24.96
CA ASP A 33 -4.98 7.34 26.06
C ASP A 33 -3.90 8.15 26.80
N PHE A 34 -2.76 7.52 27.11
CA PHE A 34 -1.63 8.21 27.72
C PHE A 34 -1.11 9.37 26.86
N ALA A 35 -0.97 9.16 25.55
CA ALA A 35 -0.53 10.22 24.64
C ALA A 35 -1.52 11.39 24.59
N VAL A 36 -2.82 11.10 24.51
CA VAL A 36 -3.89 12.11 24.51
C VAL A 36 -3.89 12.90 25.81
N GLU A 37 -3.86 12.22 26.96
CA GLU A 37 -3.81 12.87 28.27
C GLU A 37 -2.60 13.80 28.40
N ARG A 38 -1.41 13.34 27.98
CA ARG A 38 -0.18 14.15 28.05
C ARG A 38 -0.22 15.35 27.10
N LEU A 39 -0.76 15.18 25.90
CA LEU A 39 -0.95 16.27 24.94
C LEU A 39 -1.95 17.33 25.44
N LEU A 40 -2.98 16.94 26.20
CA LEU A 40 -3.93 17.90 26.76
C LEU A 40 -3.28 18.83 27.79
N VAL A 41 -2.35 18.31 28.61
CA VAL A 41 -1.70 19.09 29.67
C VAL A 41 -0.40 19.78 29.26
N ASP A 42 0.29 19.30 28.23
CA ASP A 42 1.60 19.84 27.83
C ASP A 42 1.53 20.60 26.48
N PRO A 43 1.64 21.95 26.49
CA PRO A 43 1.68 22.76 25.28
C PRO A 43 2.92 22.54 24.40
N GLU A 44 4.07 22.18 24.96
CA GLU A 44 5.29 21.90 24.20
C GLU A 44 5.18 20.58 23.46
N LEU A 45 4.64 19.53 24.09
CA LEU A 45 4.31 18.29 23.39
C LEU A 45 3.31 18.52 22.25
N ARG A 46 2.32 19.40 22.43
CA ARG A 46 1.41 19.81 21.34
C ARG A 46 2.13 20.53 20.20
N ARG A 47 3.08 21.42 20.51
CA ARG A 47 3.90 22.11 19.50
C ARG A 47 4.82 21.13 18.78
N VAL A 48 5.46 20.20 19.49
CA VAL A 48 6.31 19.16 18.93
C VAL A 48 5.50 18.20 18.06
N LEU A 49 4.26 17.84 18.45
CA LEU A 49 3.36 17.05 17.61
C LEU A 49 2.96 17.82 16.35
N ALA A 50 2.58 19.10 16.49
CA ALA A 50 2.21 19.96 15.36
C ALA A 50 3.41 20.30 14.44
N ALA A 51 4.62 20.36 14.98
CA ALA A 51 5.87 20.57 14.23
C ALA A 51 6.38 19.27 13.58
N GLY A 52 6.22 18.14 14.28
CA GLY A 52 6.46 16.80 13.78
C GLY A 52 5.50 16.40 12.64
N GLN A 53 4.31 17.00 12.59
CA GLN A 53 3.41 16.93 11.42
C GLN A 53 3.85 17.81 10.24
N ARG A 54 4.70 18.82 10.44
CA ARG A 54 5.07 19.82 9.42
C ARG A 54 6.45 19.60 8.77
N ALA A 55 7.36 18.86 9.39
CA ALA A 55 8.73 18.66 8.91
C ALA A 55 8.97 17.43 7.98
N PRO A 56 8.26 16.28 8.11
CA PRO A 56 8.41 15.14 7.20
C PRO A 56 7.66 15.32 5.87
N ALA A 57 6.45 15.89 5.93
CA ALA A 57 5.48 15.88 4.84
C ALA A 57 5.98 16.47 3.51
N ALA A 58 6.90 17.45 3.53
CA ALA A 58 7.46 18.02 2.30
C ALA A 58 8.48 17.09 1.62
N ALA A 59 9.33 16.41 2.40
CA ALA A 59 10.27 15.43 1.88
C ALA A 59 9.53 14.16 1.42
N ASP A 60 8.50 13.75 2.17
CA ASP A 60 7.67 12.58 1.88
C ASP A 60 6.82 12.81 0.62
N ALA A 61 6.25 14.01 0.47
CA ALA A 61 5.54 14.42 -0.75
C ALA A 61 6.49 14.48 -1.95
N ALA A 62 7.72 14.96 -1.78
CA ALA A 62 8.72 14.96 -2.85
C ALA A 62 9.13 13.54 -3.27
N LEU A 63 9.31 12.61 -2.32
CA LEU A 63 9.60 11.20 -2.61
C LEU A 63 8.41 10.49 -3.28
N SER A 64 7.20 10.68 -2.76
CA SER A 64 5.97 10.17 -3.38
C SER A 64 5.80 10.69 -4.82
N GLN A 65 6.05 11.98 -5.05
CA GLN A 65 6.02 12.56 -6.39
C GLN A 65 7.11 11.99 -7.31
N ARG A 66 8.32 11.77 -6.80
CA ARG A 66 9.40 11.13 -7.56
C ARG A 66 9.06 9.70 -7.96
N LEU A 67 8.50 8.91 -7.05
CA LEU A 67 8.06 7.54 -7.35
C LEU A 67 6.94 7.53 -8.39
N ARG A 68 5.97 8.45 -8.30
CA ARG A 68 4.92 8.60 -9.33
C ARG A 68 5.50 8.94 -10.70
N ARG A 69 6.47 9.86 -10.76
CA ARG A 69 7.18 10.16 -12.03
C ARG A 69 7.94 8.96 -12.57
N ALA A 70 8.61 8.19 -11.69
CA ALA A 70 9.30 6.98 -12.11
C ALA A 70 8.31 5.91 -12.64
N ILE A 71 7.10 5.82 -12.06
CA ILE A 71 6.01 5.01 -12.60
C ILE A 71 5.63 5.52 -14.00
N ASP A 72 5.37 6.82 -14.14
CA ASP A 72 5.00 7.43 -15.44
C ASP A 72 6.08 7.21 -16.51
N GLU A 73 7.35 7.33 -16.15
CA GLU A 73 8.47 7.07 -17.06
C GLU A 73 8.57 5.59 -17.44
N ALA A 74 8.36 4.68 -16.48
CA ALA A 74 8.37 3.25 -16.74
C ALA A 74 7.19 2.82 -17.61
N VAL A 75 5.98 3.32 -17.33
CA VAL A 75 4.76 3.00 -18.10
C VAL A 75 4.57 3.88 -19.35
N GLY A 76 5.43 4.87 -19.57
CA GLY A 76 5.36 5.80 -20.72
C GLY A 76 5.99 5.26 -22.00
N VAL A 77 6.26 3.95 -22.07
CA VAL A 77 6.93 3.31 -23.21
C VAL A 77 5.97 3.09 -24.38
N ARG A 78 6.50 3.20 -25.61
CA ARG A 78 5.70 3.01 -26.84
C ARG A 78 5.60 1.54 -27.27
N TYR A 79 6.65 0.77 -27.03
CA TYR A 79 6.74 -0.65 -27.35
C TYR A 79 7.94 -1.26 -26.62
N VAL A 80 7.81 -2.49 -26.17
CA VAL A 80 8.87 -3.29 -25.54
C VAL A 80 9.03 -4.56 -26.38
N ASP A 81 10.18 -4.68 -27.05
CA ASP A 81 10.56 -5.87 -27.81
C ASP A 81 10.80 -7.05 -26.86
N TRP A 82 10.53 -8.28 -27.30
CA TRP A 82 10.72 -9.51 -26.52
C TRP A 82 12.13 -9.63 -25.91
N ARG A 83 13.17 -9.09 -26.58
CA ARG A 83 14.55 -9.08 -26.04
C ARG A 83 14.72 -8.16 -24.83
N GLU A 84 13.86 -7.16 -24.71
CA GLU A 84 13.92 -6.13 -23.69
C GLU A 84 12.92 -6.36 -22.55
N VAL A 85 11.96 -7.28 -22.71
CA VAL A 85 10.93 -7.60 -21.70
C VAL A 85 11.56 -7.88 -20.34
N ALA A 86 12.49 -8.83 -20.23
CA ALA A 86 13.11 -9.16 -18.95
C ALA A 86 13.75 -7.94 -18.27
N SER A 87 14.39 -7.05 -19.04
CA SER A 87 14.98 -5.81 -18.52
C SER A 87 13.92 -4.79 -18.10
N TYR A 88 12.79 -4.76 -18.80
CA TYR A 88 11.64 -3.92 -18.51
C TYR A 88 10.94 -4.39 -17.23
N ILE A 89 10.65 -5.68 -17.10
CA ILE A 89 10.08 -6.29 -15.89
C ILE A 89 11.00 -6.06 -14.69
N ALA A 90 12.31 -6.29 -14.82
CA ALA A 90 13.27 -6.02 -13.75
C ALA A 90 13.32 -4.54 -13.32
N ARG A 91 12.96 -3.60 -14.20
CA ARG A 91 12.79 -2.18 -13.83
C ARG A 91 11.49 -1.94 -13.06
N LEU A 92 10.39 -2.57 -13.48
CA LEU A 92 9.12 -2.49 -12.75
C LEU A 92 9.23 -3.12 -11.34
N GLU A 93 9.90 -4.27 -11.23
CA GLU A 93 10.17 -4.94 -9.96
C GLU A 93 11.03 -4.10 -9.02
N ARG A 94 12.09 -3.46 -9.54
CA ARG A 94 12.90 -2.51 -8.75
C ARG A 94 12.06 -1.35 -8.24
N LEU A 95 11.21 -0.78 -9.09
CA LEU A 95 10.31 0.30 -8.70
C LEU A 95 9.31 -0.16 -7.62
N LEU A 96 8.75 -1.36 -7.75
CA LEU A 96 7.91 -1.97 -6.72
C LEU A 96 8.68 -2.14 -5.40
N GLY A 97 9.96 -2.56 -5.47
CA GLY A 97 10.86 -2.62 -4.33
C GLY A 97 11.06 -1.27 -3.65
N ASP A 98 11.36 -0.23 -4.43
CA ASP A 98 11.53 1.15 -3.92
C ASP A 98 10.26 1.66 -3.23
N ILE A 99 9.09 1.37 -3.81
CA ILE A 99 7.80 1.74 -3.22
C ILE A 99 7.55 0.97 -1.91
N ARG A 100 7.91 -0.31 -1.84
CA ARG A 100 7.81 -1.11 -0.60
C ARG A 100 8.69 -0.53 0.50
N SER A 101 9.95 -0.23 0.21
CA SER A 101 10.87 0.39 1.17
C SER A 101 10.37 1.77 1.60
N PHE A 102 9.81 2.57 0.68
CA PHE A 102 9.17 3.84 1.02
C PHE A 102 7.96 3.64 1.95
N ALA A 103 7.12 2.62 1.70
CA ALA A 103 5.94 2.31 2.50
C ALA A 103 6.27 1.83 3.93
N GLU A 104 7.50 1.36 4.19
CA GLU A 104 7.95 1.01 5.55
C GLU A 104 8.02 2.25 6.46
N GLY A 105 8.48 3.38 5.91
CA GLY A 105 8.51 4.66 6.62
C GLY A 105 7.19 5.45 6.52
N TYR A 106 6.50 5.32 5.38
CA TYR A 106 5.35 6.15 5.01
C TYR A 106 4.22 5.30 4.44
N PRO A 107 3.50 4.53 5.28
CA PRO A 107 2.57 3.51 4.81
C PRO A 107 1.37 4.08 4.04
N VAL A 108 0.84 5.24 4.45
CA VAL A 108 -0.30 5.89 3.78
C VAL A 108 0.08 6.35 2.37
N GLU A 109 1.20 7.06 2.26
CA GLU A 109 1.74 7.57 1.00
C GLU A 109 2.19 6.42 0.09
N GLY A 110 2.83 5.39 0.65
CA GLY A 110 3.24 4.20 -0.07
C GLY A 110 2.06 3.47 -0.71
N VAL A 111 0.96 3.28 0.03
CA VAL A 111 -0.28 2.71 -0.53
C VAL A 111 -0.86 3.63 -1.61
N ALA A 112 -0.83 4.94 -1.43
CA ALA A 112 -1.30 5.88 -2.45
C ALA A 112 -0.46 5.81 -3.74
N VAL A 113 0.85 5.53 -3.66
CA VAL A 113 1.73 5.31 -4.81
C VAL A 113 1.46 3.95 -5.46
N LEU A 114 1.22 2.88 -4.69
CA LEU A 114 0.84 1.57 -5.26
C LEU A 114 -0.48 1.61 -5.99
N ARG A 115 -1.49 2.28 -5.42
CA ARG A 115 -2.77 2.53 -6.11
C ARG A 115 -2.56 3.25 -7.44
N TYR A 116 -1.62 4.19 -7.48
CA TYR A 116 -1.26 4.87 -8.71
C TYR A 116 -0.61 3.92 -9.71
N PHE A 117 0.28 3.03 -9.25
CA PHE A 117 0.92 2.04 -10.11
C PHE A 117 -0.10 1.08 -10.73
N VAL A 118 -1.02 0.53 -9.92
CA VAL A 118 -2.12 -0.33 -10.39
C VAL A 118 -2.96 0.36 -11.47
N LYS A 119 -3.25 1.65 -11.31
CA LYS A 119 -3.99 2.44 -12.33
C LYS A 119 -3.20 2.69 -13.61
N ALA A 120 -1.90 2.89 -13.50
CA ALA A 120 -1.06 3.30 -14.62
C ALA A 120 -0.70 2.11 -15.51
N LEU A 121 -0.49 0.94 -14.91
CA LEU A 121 0.05 -0.24 -15.58
C LEU A 121 -0.79 -0.76 -16.77
N PRO A 122 -2.14 -0.78 -16.73
CA PRO A 122 -2.93 -1.22 -17.88
C PRO A 122 -2.64 -0.46 -19.19
N ARG A 123 -2.10 0.76 -19.13
CA ARG A 123 -1.79 1.58 -20.31
C ARG A 123 -0.68 1.01 -21.20
N VAL A 124 0.13 0.08 -20.70
CA VAL A 124 1.24 -0.53 -21.45
C VAL A 124 0.96 -1.95 -21.92
N PHE A 125 -0.21 -2.50 -21.60
CA PHE A 125 -0.55 -3.89 -21.90
C PHE A 125 -0.52 -4.19 -23.41
N ASP A 126 -0.91 -3.24 -24.24
CA ASP A 126 -0.86 -3.36 -25.70
C ASP A 126 0.54 -3.11 -26.30
N HIS A 127 1.54 -2.82 -25.45
CA HIS A 127 2.87 -2.40 -25.86
C HIS A 127 3.96 -3.38 -25.47
N ILE A 128 3.60 -4.53 -24.88
CA ILE A 128 4.54 -5.53 -24.39
C ILE A 128 4.23 -6.86 -25.08
N ALA A 129 5.24 -7.45 -25.72
CA ALA A 129 5.06 -8.65 -26.54
C ALA A 129 4.91 -9.96 -25.74
N ASP A 130 5.33 -9.98 -24.49
CA ASP A 130 5.31 -11.15 -23.62
C ASP A 130 4.33 -10.91 -22.45
N GLU A 131 3.28 -11.72 -22.42
CA GLU A 131 2.13 -11.55 -21.52
C GLU A 131 2.36 -12.23 -20.17
N ASP A 132 3.18 -13.28 -20.12
CA ASP A 132 3.31 -14.16 -18.95
C ASP A 132 4.17 -13.50 -17.85
N GLU A 133 5.32 -12.93 -18.21
CA GLU A 133 6.17 -12.23 -17.24
C GLU A 133 5.47 -10.99 -16.67
N LEU A 134 4.68 -10.30 -17.51
CA LEU A 134 3.90 -9.15 -17.08
C LEU A 134 2.74 -9.56 -16.17
N ALA A 135 2.08 -10.69 -16.44
CA ALA A 135 1.04 -11.24 -15.57
C ALA A 135 1.60 -11.58 -14.18
N LEU A 136 2.77 -12.23 -14.12
CA LEU A 136 3.46 -12.52 -12.86
C LEU A 136 3.77 -11.24 -12.06
N PHE A 137 4.26 -10.20 -12.74
CA PHE A 137 4.49 -8.91 -12.12
C PHE A 137 3.18 -8.27 -11.61
N CYS A 138 2.10 -8.32 -12.38
CA CYS A 138 0.78 -7.81 -11.99
C CYS A 138 0.23 -8.52 -10.75
N SER A 139 0.36 -9.85 -10.66
CA SER A 139 0.01 -10.64 -9.48
C SER A 139 0.83 -10.23 -8.26
N GLN A 140 2.14 -10.01 -8.44
CA GLN A 140 3.02 -9.52 -7.36
C GLN A 140 2.63 -8.11 -6.91
N LEU A 141 2.37 -7.19 -7.83
CA LEU A 141 1.91 -5.83 -7.55
C LEU A 141 0.60 -5.85 -6.76
N ALA A 142 -0.36 -6.68 -7.16
CA ALA A 142 -1.64 -6.84 -6.47
C ALA A 142 -1.46 -7.35 -5.02
N ARG A 143 -0.66 -8.41 -4.83
CA ARG A 143 -0.34 -8.95 -3.49
C ARG A 143 0.31 -7.90 -2.60
N VAL A 144 1.29 -7.16 -3.12
CA VAL A 144 1.99 -6.10 -2.37
C VAL A 144 1.03 -4.96 -2.03
N ALA A 145 0.18 -4.54 -2.97
CA ALA A 145 -0.80 -3.49 -2.73
C ALA A 145 -1.80 -3.89 -1.64
N LEU A 146 -2.36 -5.10 -1.70
CA LEU A 146 -3.29 -5.61 -0.68
C LEU A 146 -2.62 -5.76 0.69
N GLY A 147 -1.43 -6.36 0.74
CA GLY A 147 -0.70 -6.57 1.99
C GLY A 147 -0.30 -5.26 2.68
N LEU A 148 0.07 -4.24 1.93
CA LEU A 148 0.33 -2.91 2.50
C LEU A 148 -0.94 -2.16 2.87
N ALA A 149 -2.02 -2.31 2.10
CA ALA A 149 -3.30 -1.69 2.43
C ALA A 149 -3.92 -2.26 3.70
N ALA A 150 -3.69 -3.53 4.01
CA ALA A 150 -4.11 -4.14 5.29
C ALA A 150 -3.48 -3.45 6.52
N ARG A 151 -2.33 -2.78 6.34
CA ARG A 151 -1.63 -2.03 7.41
C ARG A 151 -2.14 -0.60 7.57
N VAL A 152 -2.97 -0.11 6.64
CA VAL A 152 -3.47 1.27 6.63
C VAL A 152 -4.99 1.27 6.79
N ALA A 153 -5.47 1.87 7.87
CA ALA A 153 -6.89 1.94 8.18
C ALA A 153 -7.69 2.53 7.00
N GLY A 154 -8.71 1.80 6.55
CA GLY A 154 -9.60 2.22 5.46
C GLY A 154 -9.00 2.12 4.04
N ALA A 155 -7.76 1.65 3.86
CA ALA A 155 -7.15 1.60 2.54
C ALA A 155 -7.48 0.32 1.74
N ALA A 156 -7.72 -0.80 2.43
CA ALA A 156 -7.93 -2.11 1.80
C ALA A 156 -9.04 -2.11 0.75
N ARG A 157 -10.21 -1.54 1.08
CA ARG A 157 -11.31 -1.37 0.11
C ARG A 157 -10.88 -0.57 -1.12
N ALA A 158 -10.27 0.59 -0.90
CA ALA A 158 -9.86 1.48 -1.97
C ALA A 158 -8.74 0.88 -2.84
N VAL A 159 -8.00 -0.11 -2.37
CA VAL A 159 -7.06 -0.88 -3.21
C VAL A 159 -7.79 -1.98 -3.97
N ALA A 160 -8.70 -2.70 -3.32
CA ALA A 160 -9.49 -3.75 -3.95
C ALA A 160 -10.33 -3.24 -5.12
N GLU A 161 -11.00 -2.09 -4.97
CA GLU A 161 -11.79 -1.46 -6.04
C GLU A 161 -10.91 -1.11 -7.26
N GLU A 162 -9.68 -0.64 -7.03
CA GLU A 162 -8.75 -0.25 -8.11
C GLU A 162 -8.18 -1.47 -8.83
N LEU A 163 -7.92 -2.56 -8.09
CA LEU A 163 -7.51 -3.84 -8.67
C LEU A 163 -8.63 -4.44 -9.51
N LEU A 164 -9.88 -4.39 -9.05
CA LEU A 164 -11.04 -4.83 -9.82
C LEU A 164 -11.22 -3.99 -11.10
N ALA A 165 -11.05 -2.67 -11.00
CA ALA A 165 -11.10 -1.81 -12.17
C ALA A 165 -9.98 -2.13 -13.17
N ALA A 166 -8.76 -2.37 -12.70
CA ALA A 166 -7.63 -2.77 -13.55
C ALA A 166 -7.86 -4.13 -14.23
N TRP A 167 -8.38 -5.11 -13.49
CA TRP A 167 -8.76 -6.43 -14.04
C TRP A 167 -9.90 -6.34 -15.07
N LEU A 168 -10.88 -5.46 -14.85
CA LEU A 168 -11.94 -5.23 -15.84
C LEU A 168 -11.42 -4.59 -17.12
N ALA A 169 -10.49 -3.63 -17.00
CA ALA A 169 -9.86 -2.95 -18.14
C ALA A 169 -8.84 -3.85 -18.87
N ASP A 170 -8.40 -4.93 -18.23
CA ASP A 170 -7.44 -5.85 -18.81
C ASP A 170 -8.12 -6.86 -19.75
N GLU A 171 -8.04 -6.60 -21.04
CA GLU A 171 -8.45 -7.53 -22.09
C GLU A 171 -7.46 -8.71 -22.25
N HIS A 172 -6.26 -8.52 -21.69
CA HIS A 172 -5.06 -9.32 -21.81
C HIS A 172 -4.94 -10.55 -20.89
N GLY A 173 -5.69 -10.55 -19.78
CA GLY A 173 -5.55 -11.53 -18.71
C GLY A 173 -4.30 -11.38 -17.81
N ARG A 174 -3.57 -10.26 -17.87
CA ARG A 174 -2.41 -9.96 -17.02
C ARG A 174 -2.78 -9.74 -15.55
N PHE A 175 -3.99 -9.29 -15.27
CA PHE A 175 -4.54 -9.19 -13.91
C PHE A 175 -5.47 -10.36 -13.56
N SER A 176 -5.44 -11.47 -14.30
CA SER A 176 -6.37 -12.60 -14.13
C SER A 176 -6.41 -13.18 -12.71
N GLU A 177 -5.33 -13.10 -11.93
CA GLU A 177 -5.31 -13.57 -10.53
C GLU A 177 -6.04 -12.65 -9.54
N VAL A 178 -6.38 -11.40 -9.89
CA VAL A 178 -6.95 -10.41 -8.96
C VAL A 178 -8.16 -10.95 -8.17
N PRO A 179 -9.17 -11.60 -8.79
CA PRO A 179 -10.29 -12.16 -8.04
C PRO A 179 -9.86 -13.18 -6.98
N GLU A 180 -8.89 -14.04 -7.28
CA GLU A 180 -8.39 -15.03 -6.32
C GLU A 180 -7.65 -14.35 -5.18
N LEU A 181 -6.75 -13.41 -5.50
CA LEU A 181 -5.97 -12.67 -4.51
C LEU A 181 -6.85 -11.89 -3.54
N LEU A 182 -8.00 -11.37 -3.98
CA LEU A 182 -8.95 -10.68 -3.11
C LEU A 182 -9.62 -11.62 -2.11
N VAL A 183 -9.83 -12.88 -2.48
CA VAL A 183 -10.36 -13.91 -1.57
C VAL A 183 -9.28 -14.35 -0.58
N GLU A 184 -8.05 -14.52 -1.04
CA GLU A 184 -6.90 -14.94 -0.22
C GLU A 184 -6.40 -13.86 0.74
N ALA A 185 -6.65 -12.57 0.49
CA ALA A 185 -6.06 -11.44 1.23
C ALA A 185 -6.53 -11.29 2.71
N GLU A 186 -7.22 -12.29 3.28
CA GLU A 186 -7.72 -12.31 4.68
C GLU A 186 -8.34 -10.97 5.14
N LEU A 187 -9.12 -10.34 4.25
CA LEU A 187 -9.70 -9.04 4.50
C LEU A 187 -10.69 -9.06 5.69
N PRO A 188 -10.77 -7.98 6.49
CA PRO A 188 -11.79 -7.84 7.53
C PRO A 188 -13.22 -8.03 7.00
N ALA A 189 -14.12 -8.60 7.80
CA ALA A 189 -15.46 -9.00 7.35
C ALA A 189 -16.34 -7.84 6.85
N ASP A 190 -16.15 -6.63 7.38
CA ASP A 190 -16.75 -5.40 6.88
C ASP A 190 -16.20 -5.03 5.50
N VAL A 191 -14.86 -5.04 5.33
CA VAL A 191 -14.20 -4.78 4.05
C VAL A 191 -14.60 -5.82 3.00
N ARG A 192 -14.64 -7.11 3.35
CA ARG A 192 -15.10 -8.19 2.45
C ARG A 192 -16.51 -7.94 1.93
N ARG A 193 -17.44 -7.52 2.80
CA ARG A 193 -18.82 -7.18 2.40
C ARG A 193 -18.87 -5.98 1.46
N GLU A 194 -18.07 -4.94 1.72
CA GLU A 194 -18.00 -3.77 0.85
C GLU A 194 -17.40 -4.10 -0.52
N VAL A 195 -16.32 -4.91 -0.56
CA VAL A 195 -15.71 -5.37 -1.81
C VAL A 195 -16.66 -6.30 -2.58
N ALA A 196 -17.40 -7.18 -1.88
CA ALA A 196 -18.44 -8.01 -2.50
C ALA A 196 -19.54 -7.16 -3.15
N ALA A 197 -20.01 -6.11 -2.46
CA ALA A 197 -21.00 -5.18 -3.00
C ALA A 197 -20.46 -4.41 -4.21
N ALA A 198 -19.19 -3.98 -4.17
CA ALA A 198 -18.54 -3.35 -5.32
C ALA A 198 -18.43 -4.30 -6.51
N ALA A 199 -18.05 -5.57 -6.28
CA ALA A 199 -17.99 -6.60 -7.31
C ALA A 199 -19.37 -6.85 -7.96
N GLU A 200 -20.47 -6.90 -7.17
CA GLU A 200 -21.83 -7.01 -7.72
C GLU A 200 -22.23 -5.80 -8.54
N ALA A 201 -21.93 -4.58 -8.06
CA ALA A 201 -22.22 -3.37 -8.80
C ALA A 201 -21.49 -3.35 -10.15
N LEU A 202 -20.23 -3.77 -10.18
CA LEU A 202 -19.45 -3.93 -11.40
C LEU A 202 -20.02 -5.03 -12.31
N ALA A 203 -20.45 -6.17 -11.74
CA ALA A 203 -21.02 -7.28 -12.49
C ALA A 203 -22.24 -6.84 -13.30
N LEU A 204 -23.11 -6.02 -12.70
CA LEU A 204 -24.28 -5.43 -13.34
C LEU A 204 -23.90 -4.45 -14.47
N GLN A 205 -22.84 -3.66 -14.27
CA GLN A 205 -22.37 -2.72 -15.28
C GLN A 205 -21.83 -3.43 -16.52
N VAL A 206 -21.02 -4.48 -16.33
CA VAL A 206 -20.37 -5.18 -17.45
C VAL A 206 -21.21 -6.29 -18.06
N ALA A 207 -22.35 -6.66 -17.45
CA ALA A 207 -23.22 -7.75 -17.92
C ALA A 207 -23.65 -7.63 -19.40
N ARG A 208 -23.74 -6.41 -19.93
CA ARG A 208 -24.14 -6.15 -21.32
C ARG A 208 -23.01 -6.26 -22.33
N THR A 209 -21.76 -6.09 -21.88
CA THR A 209 -20.58 -6.01 -22.76
C THR A 209 -19.68 -7.23 -22.60
N ASP A 210 -19.62 -7.84 -21.42
CA ASP A 210 -18.78 -8.99 -21.11
C ASP A 210 -19.49 -9.93 -20.11
N SER A 211 -20.21 -10.91 -20.66
CA SER A 211 -20.94 -11.92 -19.86
C SER A 211 -20.02 -12.89 -19.11
N HIS A 212 -18.74 -12.98 -19.48
CA HIS A 212 -17.77 -13.79 -18.76
C HIS A 212 -17.33 -13.06 -17.49
N LYS A 213 -16.79 -11.84 -17.62
CA LYS A 213 -16.37 -11.03 -16.45
C LYS A 213 -17.53 -10.75 -15.50
N SER A 214 -18.74 -10.56 -16.01
CA SER A 214 -19.94 -10.42 -15.16
C SER A 214 -20.18 -11.65 -14.27
N ARG A 215 -20.03 -12.87 -14.82
CA ARG A 215 -20.18 -14.12 -14.05
C ARG A 215 -19.05 -14.30 -13.04
N GLU A 216 -17.81 -13.96 -13.42
CA GLU A 216 -16.66 -14.03 -12.51
C GLU A 216 -16.80 -13.05 -11.34
N LEU A 217 -17.24 -11.81 -11.58
CA LEU A 217 -17.53 -10.85 -10.51
C LEU A 217 -18.64 -11.33 -9.58
N SER A 218 -19.68 -11.95 -10.14
CA SER A 218 -20.78 -12.52 -9.35
C SER A 218 -20.29 -13.69 -8.49
N SER A 219 -19.41 -14.53 -9.03
CA SER A 219 -18.74 -15.61 -8.30
C SER A 219 -17.83 -15.06 -7.19
N LEU A 220 -17.03 -14.04 -7.49
CA LEU A 220 -16.18 -13.35 -6.52
C LEU A 220 -17.00 -12.78 -5.36
N ALA A 221 -18.08 -12.07 -5.66
CA ALA A 221 -18.95 -11.50 -4.64
C ALA A 221 -19.54 -12.58 -3.72
N ALA A 222 -19.92 -13.74 -4.26
CA ALA A 222 -20.40 -14.86 -3.46
C ALA A 222 -19.30 -15.44 -2.55
N ARG A 223 -18.06 -15.55 -3.04
CA ARG A 223 -16.90 -16.06 -2.26
C ARG A 223 -16.43 -15.08 -1.18
N LEU A 224 -16.67 -13.79 -1.36
CA LEU A 224 -16.32 -12.75 -0.37
C LEU A 224 -17.34 -12.62 0.77
N ARG A 225 -18.52 -13.23 0.66
CA ARG A 225 -19.49 -13.29 1.77
C ARG A 225 -19.13 -14.35 2.81
#